data_AF-A0A1H4GWI2-F1
#
_entry.id   AF-A0A1H4GWI2-F1
#
_cell.length_a   1.000
_cell.length_b   1.000
_cell.length_c   1.000
_cell.angle_alpha   90.00
_cell.angle_beta   90.00
_cell.angle_gamma   90.00
#
_symmetry.space_group_name_H-M   'P 1'
#
loop_
_entity.id
_entity.type
_entity.pdbx_description
1 polymer ?
#
loop_
_entity_poly.entity_id
_entity_poly.type
_entity_poly.pdbx_seq_one_letter_code
_entity_poly.pdbx_strand_id
1 'polypeptide(L)'
;MYKARRRRIRGVGGLAYRDAVSASWHPVANAQPTEWLLRQGALGSPYGVIRRFAFGDPNRPDVWFRVVTWAPASSGRELIGWCRTLEAAAAAAWDHRCAAESWRHHMAARRTDAATMAAQRPSAAELVRFYRAALRRQAPSRPTASGHAMHISVLPPMSVAAGAP
;
A
#
# COMPACT_ATOMS: atom_id res chain seq x y z
N MET A 1 27.38 -23.43 59.08
CA MET A 1 26.61 -22.28 59.60
C MET A 1 27.08 -21.03 58.85
N TYR A 2 26.42 -20.69 57.73
CA TYR A 2 26.83 -19.62 56.81
C TYR A 2 26.24 -18.27 57.25
N LYS A 3 27.08 -17.21 57.34
CA LYS A 3 26.60 -15.82 57.39
C LYS A 3 27.03 -15.07 56.13
N ALA A 4 26.01 -14.68 55.37
CA ALA A 4 26.09 -13.95 54.12
C ALA A 4 26.51 -12.48 54.32
N ARG A 5 27.51 -12.01 53.56
CA ARG A 5 27.76 -10.58 53.34
C ARG A 5 27.03 -10.14 52.08
N ARG A 6 25.95 -9.37 52.26
CA ARG A 6 25.30 -8.61 51.18
C ARG A 6 26.28 -7.56 50.66
N ARG A 7 26.76 -7.71 49.42
CA ARG A 7 27.31 -6.59 48.63
C ARG A 7 26.21 -6.01 47.76
N ARG A 8 25.91 -4.74 48.03
CA ARG A 8 25.09 -3.84 47.22
C ARG A 8 25.75 -3.67 45.85
N ILE A 9 25.16 -4.22 44.80
CA ILE A 9 25.48 -3.82 43.42
C ILE A 9 24.52 -2.67 43.09
N ARG A 10 25.07 -1.45 43.02
CA ARG A 10 24.40 -0.29 42.44
C ARG A 10 24.13 -0.59 40.97
N GLY A 11 22.87 -0.43 40.56
CA GLY A 11 22.47 -0.55 39.17
C GLY A 11 23.23 0.44 38.29
N VAL A 12 23.88 -0.10 37.26
CA VAL A 12 24.42 0.68 36.14
C VAL A 12 23.33 0.69 35.07
N GLY A 13 22.99 1.90 34.65
CA GLY A 13 21.79 2.26 33.94
C GLY A 13 21.59 1.57 32.60
N GLY A 14 20.33 1.25 32.32
CA GLY A 14 19.82 1.15 30.97
C GLY A 14 19.77 2.55 30.38
N LEU A 15 20.67 2.84 29.42
CA LEU A 15 20.62 3.94 28.45
C LEU A 15 21.90 3.89 27.61
N ALA A 16 22.06 2.86 26.77
CA ALA A 16 23.13 2.82 25.77
C ALA A 16 22.80 1.81 24.65
N TYR A 17 21.66 1.98 23.98
CA TYR A 17 21.43 1.37 22.65
C TYR A 17 20.71 2.36 21.72
N ARG A 18 21.08 3.64 21.82
CA ARG A 18 20.74 4.67 20.84
C ARG A 18 22.05 5.37 20.55
N ASP A 19 22.41 5.42 19.28
CA ASP A 19 23.60 6.10 18.71
C ASP A 19 24.89 5.28 18.56
N ALA A 20 24.78 4.00 18.16
CA ALA A 20 25.85 3.42 17.37
C ALA A 20 25.68 3.90 15.91
N VAL A 21 26.40 4.96 15.55
CA VAL A 21 26.58 5.39 14.15
C VAL A 21 27.20 4.21 13.41
N SER A 22 26.35 3.44 12.73
CA SER A 22 26.78 2.27 11.97
C SER A 22 27.68 2.78 10.84
N ALA A 23 28.96 2.42 10.86
CA ALA A 23 29.89 2.79 9.79
C ALA A 23 29.32 2.33 8.44
N SER A 24 29.57 3.09 7.36
CA SER A 24 29.00 2.82 6.03
C SER A 24 29.32 1.42 5.48
N TRP A 25 30.38 0.78 5.97
CA TRP A 25 30.75 -0.60 5.63
C TRP A 25 29.98 -1.66 6.43
N HIS A 26 29.33 -1.28 7.54
CA HIS A 26 28.66 -2.23 8.42
C HIS A 26 27.51 -2.92 7.66
N PRO A 27 27.37 -4.27 7.72
CA PRO A 27 26.38 -4.99 6.92
C PRO A 27 24.94 -4.49 7.09
N VAL A 28 24.59 -4.00 8.28
CA VAL A 28 23.27 -3.41 8.57
C VAL A 28 23.06 -2.09 7.83
N ALA A 29 24.10 -1.28 7.62
CA ALA A 29 24.01 -0.02 6.88
C ALA A 29 23.72 -0.23 5.39
N ASN A 30 24.07 -1.41 4.85
CA ASN A 30 23.80 -1.81 3.47
C ASN A 30 22.58 -2.75 3.33
N ALA A 31 21.92 -3.09 4.44
CA ALA A 31 20.74 -3.93 4.42
C ALA A 31 19.54 -3.14 3.87
N GLN A 32 19.03 -3.56 2.72
CA GLN A 32 17.76 -3.03 2.22
C GLN A 32 16.60 -3.82 2.81
N PRO A 33 15.47 -3.17 3.17
CA PRO A 33 14.26 -3.89 3.53
C PRO A 33 13.87 -4.81 2.37
N THR A 34 13.83 -6.12 2.63
CA THR A 34 13.40 -7.12 1.64
C THR A 34 11.94 -7.49 1.82
N GLU A 35 11.35 -7.15 2.96
CA GLU A 35 9.96 -7.44 3.30
C GLU A 35 9.29 -6.20 3.93
N TRP A 36 8.08 -5.89 3.48
CA TRP A 36 7.21 -4.87 4.05
C TRP A 36 5.90 -5.49 4.50
N LEU A 37 5.49 -5.17 5.72
CA LEU A 37 4.21 -5.53 6.28
C LEU A 37 3.27 -4.33 6.20
N LEU A 38 2.19 -4.44 5.41
CA LEU A 38 1.25 -3.35 5.22
C LEU A 38 0.16 -3.36 6.28
N ARG A 39 -0.12 -2.19 6.87
CA ARG A 39 -1.12 -1.96 7.92
C ARG A 39 -1.95 -0.72 7.60
N GLN A 40 -3.20 -0.70 8.07
CA GLN A 40 -4.00 0.52 8.03
C GLN A 40 -3.67 1.38 9.26
N GLY A 41 -2.82 2.38 9.09
CA GLY A 41 -2.29 3.17 10.21
C GLY A 41 -1.34 2.38 11.11
N ALA A 42 -0.78 3.04 12.13
CA ALA A 42 0.29 2.49 12.97
C ALA A 42 -0.16 1.26 13.80
N LEU A 43 -1.42 1.22 14.23
CA LEU A 43 -1.98 0.17 15.08
C LEU A 43 -2.91 -0.79 14.33
N GLY A 44 -3.11 -0.61 13.03
CA GLY A 44 -4.06 -1.42 12.27
C GLY A 44 -3.63 -2.87 12.11
N SER A 45 -4.63 -3.74 11.94
CA SER A 45 -4.41 -5.11 11.52
C SER A 45 -3.66 -5.13 10.19
N PRO A 46 -2.62 -5.97 10.06
CA PRO A 46 -1.91 -6.09 8.81
C PRO A 46 -2.82 -6.71 7.75
N TYR A 47 -2.63 -6.31 6.49
CA TYR A 47 -3.49 -6.73 5.38
C TYR A 47 -2.72 -7.27 4.18
N GLY A 48 -1.42 -7.00 4.08
CA GLY A 48 -0.59 -7.51 2.99
C GLY A 48 0.88 -7.59 3.38
N VAL A 49 1.63 -8.41 2.65
CA VAL A 49 3.08 -8.50 2.74
C VAL A 49 3.66 -8.32 1.35
N ILE A 50 4.67 -7.45 1.23
CA ILE A 50 5.43 -7.25 -0.01
C ILE A 50 6.83 -7.79 0.22
N ARG A 51 7.36 -8.55 -0.73
CA ARG A 51 8.76 -8.98 -0.74
C ARG A 51 9.48 -8.50 -1.99
N ARG A 52 10.67 -7.93 -1.83
CA ARG A 52 11.54 -7.52 -2.94
C ARG A 52 12.44 -8.67 -3.33
N PHE A 53 12.50 -8.91 -4.64
CA PHE A 53 13.41 -9.84 -5.28
C PHE A 53 14.24 -9.06 -6.31
N ALA A 54 15.53 -9.36 -6.36
CA ALA A 54 16.44 -8.83 -7.36
C ALA A 54 17.05 -10.02 -8.10
N PHE A 55 16.97 -9.99 -9.43
CA PHE A 55 17.52 -11.02 -10.31
C PHE A 55 18.53 -10.41 -11.28
N GLY A 56 19.40 -11.23 -11.86
CA GLY A 56 20.31 -10.81 -12.92
C GLY A 56 21.57 -10.08 -12.43
N ASP A 57 22.07 -9.15 -13.25
CA ASP A 57 23.34 -8.44 -13.03
C ASP A 57 23.30 -7.61 -11.73
N PRO A 58 24.26 -7.80 -10.81
CA PRO A 58 24.38 -6.99 -9.60
C PRO A 58 24.47 -5.48 -9.83
N ASN A 59 25.02 -5.03 -10.97
CA ASN A 59 25.16 -3.60 -11.31
C ASN A 59 23.87 -3.01 -11.89
N ARG A 60 22.98 -3.86 -12.41
CA ARG A 60 21.69 -3.46 -12.96
C ARG A 60 20.62 -4.53 -12.66
N PRO A 61 20.26 -4.71 -11.38
CA PRO A 61 19.38 -5.80 -11.00
C PRO A 61 17.98 -5.59 -11.55
N ASP A 62 17.38 -6.68 -12.01
CA ASP A 62 15.97 -6.71 -12.37
C ASP A 62 15.12 -6.89 -11.11
N VAL A 63 14.51 -5.80 -10.65
CA VAL A 63 13.80 -5.76 -9.36
C VAL A 63 12.31 -6.05 -9.53
N TRP A 64 11.83 -7.00 -8.74
CA TRP A 64 10.43 -7.40 -8.68
C TRP A 64 9.90 -7.39 -7.25
N PHE A 65 8.62 -7.07 -7.11
CA PHE A 65 7.93 -7.05 -5.83
C PHE A 65 6.82 -8.10 -5.84
N ARG A 66 6.95 -9.13 -5.01
CA ARG A 66 5.92 -10.14 -4.79
C ARG A 66 4.94 -9.64 -3.72
N VAL A 67 3.67 -9.59 -4.08
CA VAL A 67 2.59 -9.13 -3.19
C VAL A 67 1.76 -10.32 -2.77
N VAL A 68 1.63 -10.54 -1.47
CA VAL A 68 0.80 -11.62 -0.91
C VAL A 68 -0.16 -11.07 0.14
N THR A 69 -1.26 -11.80 0.37
CA THR A 69 -2.16 -11.52 1.48
C THR A 69 -1.43 -11.66 2.81
N TRP A 70 -1.93 -10.99 3.84
CA TRP A 70 -1.45 -11.25 5.19
C TRP A 70 -2.09 -12.53 5.75
N ALA A 71 -1.26 -13.34 6.42
CA ALA A 71 -1.64 -14.39 7.36
C ALA A 71 -0.51 -14.55 8.41
N PRO A 72 -0.80 -15.05 9.64
CA PRO A 72 0.21 -15.24 10.66
C PRO A 72 1.28 -16.23 10.19
N ALA A 73 0.83 -17.37 9.67
CA ALA A 73 1.69 -18.37 9.02
C ALA A 73 1.83 -18.06 7.53
N SER A 74 3.01 -18.30 6.96
CA SER A 74 3.27 -18.09 5.53
C SER A 74 2.42 -18.98 4.63
N SER A 75 2.03 -20.17 5.10
CA SER A 75 1.17 -21.12 4.37
C SER A 75 -0.25 -20.60 4.14
N GLY A 76 -0.74 -19.68 4.98
CA GLY A 76 -2.05 -19.04 4.80
C GLY A 76 -2.03 -17.82 3.88
N ARG A 77 -0.87 -17.46 3.31
CA ARG A 77 -0.73 -16.29 2.43
C ARG A 77 -0.97 -16.69 0.99
N GLU A 78 -1.83 -15.95 0.31
CA GLU A 78 -2.14 -16.14 -1.10
C GLU A 78 -1.42 -15.08 -1.95
N LEU A 79 -0.98 -15.47 -3.14
CA LEU A 79 -0.38 -14.53 -4.10
C LEU A 79 -1.44 -13.58 -4.65
N ILE A 80 -1.20 -12.28 -4.51
CA ILE A 80 -1.99 -11.24 -5.18
C ILE A 80 -1.39 -10.97 -6.57
N GLY A 81 -0.07 -10.84 -6.65
CA GLY A 81 0.63 -10.65 -7.92
C GLY A 81 2.08 -10.23 -7.78
N TRP A 82 2.69 -9.92 -8.92
CA TRP A 82 4.04 -9.38 -9.03
C TRP A 82 4.00 -7.99 -9.64
N CYS A 83 4.83 -7.08 -9.13
CA CYS A 83 4.87 -5.69 -9.54
C CYS A 83 6.32 -5.24 -9.78
N ARG A 84 6.48 -4.21 -10.61
CA ARG A 84 7.79 -3.63 -10.96
C ARG A 84 8.25 -2.55 -9.99
N THR A 85 7.33 -1.98 -9.22
CA THR A 85 7.62 -0.95 -8.21
C THR A 85 6.93 -1.28 -6.89
N LEU A 86 7.45 -0.72 -5.81
CA LEU A 86 6.89 -0.89 -4.46
C LEU A 86 5.50 -0.23 -4.35
N GLU A 87 5.29 0.90 -5.03
CA GLU A 87 4.03 1.64 -5.05
C GLU A 87 2.94 0.83 -5.74
N ALA A 88 3.24 0.22 -6.89
CA ALA A 88 2.31 -0.66 -7.60
C ALA A 88 1.97 -1.89 -6.73
N ALA A 89 2.95 -2.41 -6.00
CA ALA A 89 2.76 -3.52 -5.06
C ALA A 89 1.85 -3.13 -3.88
N ALA A 90 2.06 -1.95 -3.28
CA ALA A 90 1.24 -1.42 -2.20
C ALA A 90 -0.20 -1.15 -2.67
N ALA A 91 -0.37 -0.57 -3.86
CA ALA A 91 -1.68 -0.36 -4.47
C ALA A 91 -2.41 -1.69 -4.71
N ALA A 92 -1.73 -2.73 -5.22
CA ALA A 92 -2.32 -4.05 -5.42
C ALA A 92 -2.79 -4.69 -4.10
N ALA A 93 -2.01 -4.55 -3.02
CA ALA A 93 -2.41 -5.04 -1.70
C ALA A 93 -3.60 -4.27 -1.13
N TRP A 94 -3.66 -2.95 -1.35
CA TRP A 94 -4.80 -2.13 -0.95
C TRP A 94 -6.06 -2.49 -1.73
N ASP A 95 -5.96 -2.64 -3.05
CA ASP A 95 -7.06 -3.10 -3.91
C ASP A 95 -7.61 -4.45 -3.43
N HIS A 96 -6.73 -5.39 -3.05
CA HIS A 96 -7.15 -6.66 -2.49
C HIS A 96 -7.95 -6.48 -1.19
N ARG A 97 -7.50 -5.60 -0.28
CA ARG A 97 -8.22 -5.31 0.97
C ARG A 97 -9.64 -4.78 0.66
N CYS A 98 -9.75 -3.80 -0.23
CA CYS A 98 -11.04 -3.22 -0.65
C CYS A 98 -11.94 -4.26 -1.33
N ALA A 99 -11.37 -5.09 -2.21
CA ALA A 99 -12.06 -6.18 -2.88
C ALA A 99 -12.60 -7.22 -1.91
N ALA A 100 -11.79 -7.63 -0.93
CA ALA A 100 -12.17 -8.60 0.09
C ALA A 100 -13.28 -8.07 1.01
N GLU A 101 -13.22 -6.79 1.40
CA GLU A 101 -14.30 -6.13 2.17
C GLU A 101 -15.60 -6.07 1.35
N SER A 102 -15.52 -5.62 0.11
CA SER A 102 -16.67 -5.53 -0.80
C SER A 102 -17.32 -6.90 -1.03
N TRP A 103 -16.51 -7.94 -1.23
CA TRP A 103 -16.99 -9.31 -1.37
C TRP A 103 -17.66 -9.82 -0.07
N ARG A 104 -17.06 -9.55 1.10
CA ARG A 104 -17.68 -9.92 2.39
C ARG A 104 -19.04 -9.26 2.59
N HIS A 105 -19.16 -7.97 2.29
CA HIS A 105 -20.44 -7.27 2.37
C HIS A 105 -21.48 -7.82 1.38
N HIS A 106 -21.06 -8.12 0.15
CA HIS A 106 -21.93 -8.73 -0.86
C HIS A 106 -22.47 -10.10 -0.43
N MET A 107 -21.62 -10.95 0.15
CA MET A 107 -22.03 -12.25 0.67
C MET A 107 -22.89 -12.14 1.92
N ALA A 108 -22.56 -11.21 2.84
CA ALA A 108 -23.35 -10.95 4.03
C ALA A 108 -24.76 -10.42 3.69
N ALA A 109 -24.90 -9.57 2.68
CA ALA A 109 -26.18 -9.09 2.19
C ALA A 109 -27.07 -10.24 1.66
N ARG A 110 -26.45 -11.31 1.16
CA ARG A 110 -27.13 -12.56 0.75
C ARG A 110 -27.39 -13.53 1.91
N ARG A 111 -27.01 -13.16 3.13
CA ARG A 111 -27.10 -13.99 4.35
C ARG A 111 -26.45 -15.36 4.17
N THR A 112 -25.38 -15.42 3.38
CA THR A 112 -24.61 -16.64 3.19
C THR A 112 -23.84 -16.98 4.47
N ASP A 113 -23.84 -18.25 4.86
CA ASP A 113 -23.11 -18.71 6.04
C ASP A 113 -21.58 -18.68 5.81
N ALA A 114 -20.82 -18.70 6.90
CA ALA A 114 -19.36 -18.56 6.84
C ALA A 114 -18.66 -19.70 6.09
N ALA A 115 -19.18 -20.94 6.14
CA ALA A 115 -18.57 -22.08 5.46
C ALA A 115 -18.75 -21.95 3.95
N THR A 116 -19.96 -21.59 3.51
CA THR A 116 -20.24 -21.31 2.09
C THR A 116 -19.45 -20.11 1.59
N MET A 117 -19.31 -19.04 2.40
CA MET A 117 -18.43 -17.91 2.06
C MET A 117 -16.99 -18.37 1.81
N ALA A 118 -16.41 -19.15 2.72
CA ALA A 118 -15.03 -19.64 2.58
C ALA A 118 -14.85 -20.51 1.32
N ALA A 119 -15.81 -21.39 1.03
CA ALA A 119 -15.77 -22.27 -0.14
C ALA A 119 -15.89 -21.53 -1.48
N GLN A 120 -16.63 -20.41 -1.51
CA GLN A 120 -16.88 -19.63 -2.71
C GLN A 120 -15.92 -18.45 -2.89
N ARG A 121 -14.97 -18.26 -1.98
CA ARG A 121 -14.04 -17.13 -2.05
C ARG A 121 -13.13 -17.28 -3.27
N PRO A 122 -13.14 -16.34 -4.23
CA PRO A 122 -12.17 -16.34 -5.32
C PRO A 122 -10.76 -16.13 -4.79
N SER A 123 -9.75 -16.54 -5.56
CA SER A 123 -8.36 -16.29 -5.17
C SER A 123 -8.09 -14.79 -4.97
N ALA A 124 -7.09 -14.46 -4.16
CA ALA A 124 -6.68 -13.07 -3.94
C ALA A 124 -6.43 -12.29 -5.25
N ALA A 125 -5.81 -12.93 -6.24
CA ALA A 125 -5.56 -12.34 -7.55
C ALA A 125 -6.86 -12.07 -8.34
N GLU A 126 -7.81 -13.01 -8.32
CA GLU A 126 -9.11 -12.86 -8.98
C GLU A 126 -9.96 -11.77 -8.35
N LEU A 127 -9.98 -11.68 -7.02
CA LEU A 127 -10.68 -10.60 -6.30
C LEU A 127 -10.19 -9.23 -6.76
N VAL A 128 -8.87 -9.03 -6.84
CA VAL A 128 -8.29 -7.77 -7.36
C VAL A 128 -8.66 -7.54 -8.81
N ARG A 129 -8.62 -8.58 -9.65
CA ARG A 129 -8.99 -8.48 -11.07
C ARG A 129 -10.44 -8.02 -11.23
N PHE A 130 -11.38 -8.65 -10.51
CA PHE A 130 -12.80 -8.30 -10.56
C PHE A 130 -13.07 -6.90 -10.01
N TYR A 131 -12.43 -6.54 -8.90
CA TYR A 131 -12.54 -5.22 -8.30
C TYR A 131 -12.06 -4.11 -9.25
N ARG A 132 -10.87 -4.26 -9.83
CA ARG A 132 -10.35 -3.29 -10.81
C ARG A 132 -11.23 -3.21 -12.06
N ALA A 133 -11.80 -4.33 -12.50
CA ALA A 133 -12.76 -4.32 -13.60
C ALA A 133 -14.06 -3.57 -13.26
N ALA A 134 -14.54 -3.69 -12.02
CA ALA A 134 -15.71 -2.94 -11.54
C ALA A 134 -15.43 -1.45 -11.46
N LEU A 135 -14.28 -1.03 -10.91
CA LEU A 135 -13.87 0.38 -10.87
C LEU A 135 -13.78 0.99 -12.27
N ARG A 136 -13.23 0.27 -13.25
CA ARG A 136 -13.17 0.73 -14.64
C ARG A 136 -14.56 0.94 -15.27
N ARG A 137 -15.56 0.12 -14.90
CA ARG A 137 -16.94 0.30 -15.38
C ARG A 137 -17.65 1.49 -14.75
N GLN A 138 -17.26 1.87 -13.53
CA GLN A 138 -17.86 2.98 -12.79
C GLN A 138 -17.21 4.33 -13.11
N ALA A 139 -16.00 4.33 -13.70
CA ALA A 139 -15.34 5.55 -14.12
C ALA A 139 -16.23 6.28 -15.13
N PRO A 140 -16.64 7.54 -14.87
CA PRO A 140 -17.46 8.30 -15.81
C PRO A 140 -16.70 8.40 -17.13
N SER A 141 -17.41 8.19 -18.25
CA SER A 141 -16.86 8.49 -19.57
C SER A 141 -16.39 9.94 -19.55
N ARG A 142 -15.08 10.14 -19.67
CA ARG A 142 -14.50 11.48 -19.83
C ARG A 142 -15.29 12.15 -20.96
N PRO A 143 -15.98 13.29 -20.73
CA PRO A 143 -16.68 13.96 -21.81
C PRO A 143 -15.66 14.21 -22.91
N THR A 144 -15.90 13.60 -24.07
CA THR A 144 -15.13 13.87 -25.27
C THR A 144 -15.29 15.36 -25.53
N ALA A 145 -14.24 16.13 -25.29
CA ALA A 145 -14.15 17.50 -25.72
C ALA A 145 -14.13 17.50 -27.25
N SER A 146 -15.31 17.45 -27.87
CA SER A 146 -15.51 17.73 -29.28
C SER A 146 -16.72 18.65 -29.42
N GLY A 147 -16.43 19.89 -29.81
CA GLY A 147 -17.38 20.72 -30.55
C GLY A 147 -18.41 21.49 -29.74
N HIS A 148 -17.98 22.52 -29.02
CA HIS A 148 -18.54 23.86 -29.22
C HIS A 148 -17.61 24.88 -28.55
N ALA A 149 -16.82 25.57 -29.36
CA ALA A 149 -16.32 26.87 -28.98
C ALA A 149 -17.56 27.75 -28.73
N MET A 150 -17.94 27.91 -27.46
CA MET A 150 -18.77 29.03 -27.03
C MET A 150 -17.94 30.28 -27.27
N HIS A 151 -18.17 30.88 -28.42
CA HIS A 151 -17.76 32.23 -28.78
C HIS A 151 -18.41 33.18 -27.78
N ILE A 152 -17.74 33.45 -26.66
CA ILE A 152 -18.09 34.57 -25.79
C ILE A 152 -17.60 35.82 -26.52
N SER A 153 -18.48 36.40 -27.33
CA SER A 153 -18.34 37.77 -27.81
C SER A 153 -18.31 38.70 -26.60
N VAL A 154 -17.12 39.05 -26.12
CA VAL A 154 -16.95 40.23 -25.28
C VAL A 154 -16.97 41.43 -26.22
N LEU A 155 -18.10 42.13 -26.23
CA LEU A 155 -18.25 43.44 -26.86
C LEU A 155 -17.14 44.39 -26.34
N PRO A 156 -16.45 45.15 -27.21
CA PRO A 156 -15.54 46.18 -26.74
C PRO A 156 -16.37 47.33 -26.11
N PRO A 157 -15.92 47.93 -24.99
CA PRO A 157 -16.55 49.14 -24.49
C PRO A 157 -16.38 50.28 -25.49
N MET A 158 -17.48 50.97 -25.80
CA MET A 158 -17.49 52.17 -26.62
C MET A 158 -16.56 53.23 -26.02
N SER A 159 -15.56 53.61 -26.80
CA SER A 159 -14.72 54.78 -26.56
C SER A 159 -15.55 56.03 -26.82
N VAL A 160 -15.92 56.78 -25.78
CA VAL A 160 -16.46 58.13 -25.93
C VAL A 160 -15.28 59.10 -25.82
N ALA A 161 -14.92 59.70 -26.95
CA ALA A 161 -14.01 60.83 -27.03
C ALA A 161 -14.80 62.10 -27.40
N ALA A 162 -14.22 63.25 -27.02
CA ALA A 162 -14.63 64.64 -27.24
C ALA A 162 -15.64 65.17 -26.20
N GLY A 163 -15.49 66.38 -25.65
CA GLY A 163 -14.58 67.48 -25.92
C GLY A 163 -14.99 68.68 -25.05
N ALA A 164 -14.08 69.65 -24.93
CA ALA A 164 -14.17 70.90 -24.17
C ALA A 164 -15.41 71.78 -24.53
N PRO A 165 -15.69 72.91 -23.85
CA PRO A 165 -14.77 74.02 -23.59
C PRO A 165 -14.28 74.17 -22.14
#